data_AF-A0A969NVS7-F1
#
_entry.id   AF-A0A969NVS7-F1
#
_cell.length_a   1.000
_cell.length_b   1.000
_cell.length_c   1.000
_cell.angle_alpha   90.00
_cell.angle_beta   90.00
_cell.angle_gamma   90.00
#
_symmetry.space_group_name_H-M   'P 1'
#
loop_
_entity.id
_entity.type
_entity.pdbx_description
1 polymer ?
#
loop_
_entity_poly.entity_id
_entity_poly.type
_entity_poly.pdbx_seq_one_letter_code
_entity_poly.pdbx_strand_id
1 'polypeptide(L)'
;MDAGNLLKPALARGALHCVGATTLNEYRKYIEKDAALERRFQPVPVDEPTFEEAVAILRGIREKYEIHHGVQISDDALISAVDLSIRYLPDRKLPDKAIDLIDEAMSKLKLEIESEPESIANLKRELLTLEIEKAALKKEGTKEKRIEEVKKRIADLKDEIKNLSAQWEAEKSSVDKISDLKSQIDHLKLEAEQAEKNADYGRAAEIRHGQIPEMEQQVKTFCQNVSTEGSLLREKITEQDIAEIIARWTGIPATKLTEKESVKLAHLEKSLHEALIGQEAAVEAVSNAIRRNRAGLSGSERPIGSFLFLGPTGVGKTELAKTLARELFDTEEAMIRFDMSEYLESHSVAKLIGAPPGYVGHDEGGQLTEKVRRRPYSVLLFDEVEKAHRDVFNIFLQILDDGHVTDSKGRTVNFKNTIVIFTSNLATDLFGGETMPTEKELRMELQKFFRPEFLNRLDEMIPFHSLTKENINEILEIQLAKVQSRLAEQEVSLEISKKAKEHLATVGFDPDFGARPLRRAIERELLNPLALQLIEKSGTKKVKVDVEKGRLKFF
;
A
#
# COMPACT_ATOMS: atom_id res chain seq x y z
N MET A 1 17.00 -30.41 31.11
CA MET A 1 18.30 -30.47 30.39
C MET A 1 18.13 -29.66 29.12
N ASP A 2 18.94 -28.63 28.94
CA ASP A 2 18.92 -27.82 27.73
C ASP A 2 19.64 -28.59 26.60
N ALA A 3 18.97 -28.82 25.47
CA ALA A 3 19.48 -29.66 24.38
C ALA A 3 20.82 -29.12 23.83
N GLY A 4 21.08 -27.82 23.94
CA GLY A 4 22.35 -27.20 23.55
C GLY A 4 23.56 -27.72 24.33
N ASN A 5 23.39 -28.13 25.60
CA ASN A 5 24.48 -28.70 26.39
C ASN A 5 24.92 -30.10 25.92
N LEU A 6 24.05 -30.82 25.21
CA LEU A 6 24.37 -32.14 24.64
C LEU A 6 25.24 -32.02 23.37
N LEU A 7 25.16 -30.89 22.66
CA LEU A 7 25.90 -30.65 21.41
C LEU A 7 27.34 -30.20 21.65
N LYS A 8 27.60 -29.48 22.75
CA LYS A 8 28.93 -28.91 23.07
C LYS A 8 30.08 -29.93 23.01
N PRO A 9 29.96 -31.15 23.59
CA PRO A 9 31.05 -32.12 23.53
C PRO A 9 31.33 -32.63 22.10
N ALA A 10 30.29 -32.78 21.27
CA ALA A 10 30.43 -33.23 19.88
C ALA A 10 31.06 -32.13 19.00
N LEU A 11 30.63 -30.88 19.18
CA LEU A 11 31.22 -29.71 18.52
C LEU A 11 32.67 -29.49 18.93
N ALA A 12 33.00 -29.65 20.22
CA ALA A 12 34.37 -29.49 20.72
C ALA A 12 35.35 -30.54 20.17
N ARG A 13 34.87 -31.76 19.88
CA ARG A 13 35.66 -32.84 19.29
C ARG A 13 35.69 -32.83 17.76
N GLY A 14 34.97 -31.91 17.10
CA GLY A 14 34.81 -31.93 15.65
C GLY A 14 34.05 -33.15 15.11
N ALA A 15 33.32 -33.87 15.98
CA ALA A 15 32.57 -35.07 15.58
C ALA A 15 31.23 -34.73 14.92
N LEU A 16 30.81 -33.47 15.01
CA LEU A 16 29.57 -32.95 14.42
C LEU A 16 29.91 -31.72 13.58
N HIS A 17 29.59 -31.78 12.29
CA HIS A 17 29.54 -30.63 11.41
C HIS A 17 28.07 -30.20 11.28
N CYS A 18 27.77 -28.94 11.55
CA CYS A 18 26.42 -28.40 11.39
C CYS A 18 26.46 -26.96 10.91
N VAL A 19 25.37 -26.56 10.25
CA VAL A 19 25.07 -25.17 9.90
C VAL A 19 23.83 -24.78 10.69
N GLY A 20 23.93 -23.73 11.50
CA GLY A 20 22.80 -23.18 12.26
C GLY A 20 22.19 -21.98 11.52
N ALA A 21 20.87 -21.85 11.55
CA ALA A 21 20.14 -20.69 11.07
C ALA A 21 19.28 -20.13 12.21
N THR A 22 19.44 -18.86 12.54
CA THR A 22 18.72 -18.18 13.63
C THR A 22 18.70 -16.68 13.38
N THR A 23 17.84 -15.95 14.09
CA THR A 23 17.81 -14.48 14.01
C THR A 23 18.97 -13.87 14.81
N LEU A 24 19.40 -12.65 14.45
CA LEU A 24 20.43 -11.93 15.20
C LEU A 24 20.07 -11.76 16.69
N ASN A 25 18.79 -11.57 16.98
CA ASN A 25 18.31 -11.39 18.35
C ASN A 25 18.46 -12.68 19.17
N GLU A 26 18.15 -13.83 18.58
CA GLU A 26 18.32 -15.15 19.23
C GLU A 26 19.79 -15.53 19.36
N TYR A 27 20.61 -15.23 18.34
CA TYR A 27 22.06 -15.41 18.40
C TYR A 27 22.66 -14.65 19.60
N ARG A 28 22.35 -13.35 19.73
CA ARG A 28 22.79 -12.50 20.86
C ARG A 28 22.31 -13.03 22.20
N LYS A 29 21.09 -13.57 22.25
CA LYS A 29 20.47 -14.02 23.50
C LYS A 29 21.00 -15.36 23.98
N TYR A 30 21.24 -16.31 23.07
CA TYR A 30 21.48 -17.72 23.42
C TYR A 30 22.88 -18.23 23.03
N ILE A 31 23.50 -17.71 21.96
CA ILE A 31 24.80 -18.21 21.46
C ILE A 31 25.94 -17.33 21.96
N GLU A 32 25.82 -16.01 21.80
CA GLU A 32 26.90 -15.06 22.15
C GLU A 32 27.16 -15.01 23.66
N LYS A 33 26.14 -15.25 24.49
CA LYS A 33 26.32 -15.35 25.95
C LYS A 33 27.03 -16.64 26.39
N ASP A 34 27.14 -17.64 25.52
CA ASP A 34 27.73 -18.93 25.83
C ASP A 34 29.10 -19.08 25.14
N ALA A 35 30.16 -18.84 25.90
CA ALA A 35 31.53 -18.86 25.42
C ALA A 35 31.99 -20.22 24.84
N ALA A 36 31.26 -21.32 25.08
CA ALA A 36 31.55 -22.61 24.46
C ALA A 36 30.95 -22.71 23.04
N LEU A 37 29.79 -22.10 22.80
CA LEU A 37 29.13 -22.08 21.50
C LEU A 37 29.69 -20.96 20.62
N GLU A 38 29.88 -19.76 21.17
CA GLU A 38 30.45 -18.60 20.47
C GLU A 38 31.79 -18.92 19.80
N ARG A 39 32.68 -19.67 20.47
CA ARG A 39 33.99 -20.06 19.92
C ARG A 39 33.94 -21.21 18.90
N ARG A 40 32.75 -21.72 18.59
CA ARG A 40 32.54 -22.88 17.70
C ARG A 40 31.67 -22.54 16.51
N PHE A 41 30.87 -21.48 16.60
CA PHE A 41 30.12 -20.94 15.49
C PHE A 41 30.80 -19.69 14.93
N GLN A 42 31.02 -19.68 13.62
CA GLN A 42 31.37 -18.47 12.90
C GLN A 42 30.06 -17.80 12.43
N PRO A 43 29.74 -16.57 12.87
CA PRO A 43 28.59 -15.86 12.34
C PRO A 43 28.83 -15.53 10.86
N VAL A 44 27.85 -15.87 10.03
CA VAL A 44 27.77 -15.49 8.61
C VAL A 44 26.49 -14.67 8.47
N PRO A 45 26.55 -13.32 8.48
CA PRO A 45 25.37 -12.50 8.30
C PRO A 45 24.81 -12.70 6.90
N VAL A 46 23.50 -12.90 6.81
CA VAL A 46 22.76 -12.99 5.55
C VAL A 46 21.73 -11.87 5.59
N ASP A 47 21.98 -10.84 4.80
CA ASP A 47 21.12 -9.66 4.74
C ASP A 47 19.94 -9.88 3.78
N GLU A 48 18.91 -9.05 3.93
CA GLU A 48 17.78 -9.00 3.01
C GLU A 48 18.29 -8.56 1.62
N PRO A 49 17.94 -9.28 0.53
CA PRO A 49 18.40 -8.91 -0.80
C PRO A 49 17.85 -7.55 -1.20
N THR A 50 18.65 -6.83 -1.99
CA THR A 50 18.24 -5.59 -2.63
C THR A 50 17.12 -5.85 -3.66
N PHE A 51 16.49 -4.78 -4.13
CA PHE A 51 15.48 -4.86 -5.19
C PHE A 51 15.97 -5.66 -6.41
N GLU A 52 17.16 -5.32 -6.91
CA GLU A 52 17.74 -5.96 -8.11
C GLU A 52 18.07 -7.44 -7.85
N GLU A 53 18.63 -7.75 -6.69
CA GLU A 53 18.94 -9.13 -6.29
C GLU A 53 17.68 -9.97 -6.11
N ALA A 54 16.62 -9.42 -5.50
CA ALA A 54 15.36 -10.11 -5.33
C ALA A 54 14.69 -10.42 -6.68
N VAL A 55 14.72 -9.47 -7.63
CA VAL A 55 14.24 -9.71 -9.00
C VAL A 55 15.07 -10.79 -9.69
N ALA A 56 16.40 -10.78 -9.52
CA ALA A 56 17.27 -11.82 -10.07
C ALA A 56 16.98 -13.21 -9.47
N ILE A 57 16.73 -13.29 -8.15
CA ILE A 57 16.31 -14.53 -7.47
C ILE A 57 15.00 -15.03 -8.06
N LEU A 58 13.99 -14.15 -8.19
CA LEU A 58 12.69 -14.50 -8.77
C LEU A 58 12.82 -15.01 -10.22
N ARG A 59 13.64 -14.35 -11.04
CA ARG A 59 13.93 -14.81 -12.41
C ARG A 59 14.60 -16.19 -12.42
N GLY A 60 15.48 -16.46 -11.46
CA GLY A 60 16.15 -17.77 -11.32
C GLY A 60 15.22 -18.90 -10.89
N ILE A 61 14.22 -18.63 -10.05
CA ILE A 61 13.25 -19.65 -9.62
C ILE A 61 12.02 -19.74 -10.54
N ARG A 62 11.84 -18.77 -11.44
CA ARG A 62 10.68 -18.66 -12.33
C ARG A 62 10.32 -19.98 -13.01
N GLU A 63 11.29 -20.63 -13.66
CA GLU A 63 11.06 -21.87 -14.41
C GLU A 63 10.44 -22.96 -13.52
N LYS A 64 10.94 -23.11 -12.29
CA LYS A 64 10.42 -24.11 -11.34
C LYS A 64 8.98 -23.83 -10.91
N TYR A 65 8.64 -22.56 -10.67
CA TYR A 65 7.28 -22.16 -10.31
C TYR A 65 6.32 -22.30 -11.49
N GLU A 66 6.76 -21.97 -12.70
CA GLU A 66 5.96 -22.18 -13.91
C GLU A 66 5.63 -23.65 -14.14
N ILE A 67 6.59 -24.55 -13.91
CA ILE A 67 6.38 -26.00 -13.99
C ILE A 67 5.40 -26.48 -12.92
N HIS A 68 5.61 -26.06 -11.66
CA HIS A 68 4.78 -26.51 -10.53
C HIS A 68 3.30 -26.12 -10.70
N HIS A 69 3.04 -24.91 -11.17
CA HIS A 69 1.68 -24.40 -11.31
C HIS A 69 1.08 -24.61 -12.71
N GLY A 70 1.90 -24.86 -13.74
CA GLY A 70 1.44 -24.97 -15.13
C GLY A 70 1.05 -23.62 -15.75
N VAL A 71 1.55 -22.52 -15.21
CA VAL A 71 1.20 -21.13 -15.59
C VAL A 71 2.49 -20.35 -15.86
N GLN A 72 2.45 -19.36 -16.77
CA GLN A 72 3.59 -18.52 -17.09
C GLN A 72 3.63 -17.25 -16.24
N ILE A 73 4.83 -16.71 -16.01
CA ILE A 73 5.02 -15.47 -15.26
C ILE A 73 5.61 -14.41 -16.21
N SER A 74 4.99 -13.23 -16.31
CA SER A 74 5.62 -12.10 -17.02
C SER A 74 6.80 -11.54 -16.22
N ASP A 75 7.79 -10.99 -16.94
CA ASP A 75 8.91 -10.30 -16.27
C ASP A 75 8.40 -9.07 -15.49
N ASP A 76 7.42 -8.36 -16.03
CA ASP A 76 6.75 -7.24 -15.36
C ASP A 76 6.05 -7.68 -14.06
N ALA A 77 5.46 -8.88 -14.01
CA ALA A 77 4.88 -9.42 -12.77
C ALA A 77 5.95 -9.69 -11.70
N LEU A 78 7.15 -10.17 -12.08
CA LEU A 78 8.25 -10.36 -11.13
C LEU A 78 8.71 -9.03 -10.54
N ILE A 79 8.89 -8.03 -11.41
CA ILE A 79 9.27 -6.67 -10.99
C ILE A 79 8.20 -6.08 -10.06
N SER A 80 6.94 -6.18 -10.46
CA SER A 80 5.79 -5.70 -9.68
C SER A 80 5.66 -6.41 -8.33
N ALA A 81 5.89 -7.73 -8.27
CA ALA A 81 5.85 -8.50 -7.02
C ALA A 81 6.90 -8.01 -6.02
N VAL A 82 8.14 -7.75 -6.47
CA VAL A 82 9.17 -7.20 -5.58
C VAL A 82 8.79 -5.79 -5.15
N ASP A 83 8.49 -4.91 -6.10
CA ASP A 83 8.21 -3.50 -5.84
C ASP A 83 7.03 -3.30 -4.88
N LEU A 84 5.87 -3.87 -5.21
CA LEU A 84 4.68 -3.75 -4.39
C LEU A 84 4.85 -4.45 -3.02
N SER A 85 5.61 -5.55 -2.93
CA SER A 85 5.88 -6.19 -1.63
C SER A 85 6.76 -5.32 -0.73
N ILE A 86 7.71 -4.56 -1.29
CA ILE A 86 8.52 -3.60 -0.52
C ILE A 86 7.60 -2.49 0.01
N ARG A 87 6.71 -1.96 -0.85
CA ARG A 87 5.85 -0.84 -0.53
C ARG A 87 4.76 -1.17 0.49
N TYR A 88 4.09 -2.33 0.34
CA TYR A 88 2.86 -2.62 1.07
C TYR A 88 2.97 -3.77 2.09
N LEU A 89 4.08 -4.54 2.10
CA LEU A 89 4.29 -5.66 3.02
C LEU A 89 5.58 -5.49 3.85
N PRO A 90 5.64 -4.48 4.74
CA PRO A 90 6.88 -4.15 5.43
C PRO A 90 7.24 -5.07 6.60
N ASP A 91 6.25 -5.78 7.16
CA ASP A 91 6.48 -6.73 8.27
C ASP A 91 7.11 -8.05 7.78
N ARG A 92 7.23 -8.22 6.45
CA ARG A 92 7.84 -9.38 5.80
C ARG A 92 9.11 -8.97 5.06
N LYS A 93 9.98 -9.96 4.82
CA LYS A 93 11.31 -9.76 4.23
C LYS A 93 11.39 -10.33 2.83
N LEU A 94 12.14 -9.67 1.96
CA LEU A 94 12.56 -10.25 0.69
C LEU A 94 13.53 -11.42 0.92
N PRO A 95 13.61 -12.38 -0.01
CA PRO A 95 12.78 -12.52 -1.21
C PRO A 95 11.40 -13.18 -0.93
N ASP A 96 11.23 -13.76 0.26
CA ASP A 96 10.08 -14.58 0.68
C ASP A 96 8.72 -13.93 0.37
N LYS A 97 8.51 -12.68 0.78
CA LYS A 97 7.24 -11.98 0.53
C LYS A 97 6.88 -11.81 -0.95
N ALA A 98 7.87 -11.69 -1.82
CA ALA A 98 7.63 -11.55 -3.26
C ALA A 98 7.37 -12.92 -3.90
N ILE A 99 8.04 -13.96 -3.41
CA ILE A 99 7.78 -15.35 -3.80
C ILE A 99 6.34 -15.74 -3.48
N ASP A 100 5.87 -15.43 -2.26
CA ASP A 100 4.51 -15.72 -1.84
C ASP A 100 3.45 -15.03 -2.71
N LEU A 101 3.69 -13.79 -3.12
CA LEU A 101 2.77 -13.07 -4.01
C LEU A 101 2.66 -13.74 -5.38
N ILE A 102 3.80 -14.15 -5.94
CA ILE A 102 3.85 -14.91 -7.19
C ILE A 102 3.13 -16.24 -7.00
N ASP A 103 3.38 -16.96 -5.92
CA ASP A 103 2.80 -18.27 -5.64
C ASP A 103 1.27 -18.22 -5.50
N GLU A 104 0.74 -17.23 -4.76
CA GLU A 104 -0.70 -17.04 -4.64
C GLU A 104 -1.35 -16.64 -5.98
N ALA A 105 -0.70 -15.74 -6.73
CA ALA A 105 -1.20 -15.34 -8.05
C ALA A 105 -1.21 -16.53 -9.04
N MET A 106 -0.20 -17.40 -9.00
CA MET A 106 -0.13 -18.64 -9.79
C MET A 106 -1.21 -19.63 -9.40
N SER A 107 -1.39 -19.84 -8.10
CA SER A 107 -2.44 -20.70 -7.58
C SER A 107 -3.84 -20.22 -8.00
N LYS A 108 -4.07 -18.91 -7.94
CA LYS A 108 -5.32 -18.29 -8.38
C LYS A 108 -5.56 -18.53 -9.88
N LEU A 109 -4.59 -18.20 -10.72
CA LEU A 109 -4.75 -18.34 -12.17
C LEU A 109 -4.90 -19.80 -12.60
N LYS A 110 -4.23 -20.73 -11.91
CA LYS A 110 -4.41 -22.17 -12.13
C LYS A 110 -5.85 -22.61 -11.87
N LEU A 111 -6.45 -22.16 -10.76
CA LEU A 111 -7.85 -22.46 -10.45
C LEU A 111 -8.80 -21.87 -11.49
N GLU A 112 -8.51 -20.68 -12.02
CA GLU A 112 -9.30 -20.06 -13.10
C GLU A 112 -9.22 -20.85 -14.40
N ILE A 113 -8.03 -21.37 -14.76
CA ILE A 113 -7.84 -22.23 -15.95
C ILE A 113 -8.58 -23.57 -15.82
N GLU A 114 -8.56 -24.17 -14.63
CA GLU A 114 -9.24 -25.44 -14.37
C GLU A 114 -10.77 -25.29 -14.34
N SER A 115 -11.25 -24.09 -14.02
CA SER A 115 -12.67 -23.74 -13.89
C SER A 115 -13.30 -23.34 -15.23
N GLU A 116 -14.62 -23.51 -15.33
CA GLU A 116 -15.38 -23.05 -16.49
C GLU A 116 -15.35 -21.51 -16.60
N PRO A 117 -14.99 -20.92 -17.75
CA PRO A 117 -14.94 -19.47 -17.95
C PRO A 117 -16.28 -18.78 -17.66
N GLU A 118 -16.23 -17.57 -17.10
CA GLU A 118 -17.44 -16.78 -16.79
C GLU A 118 -18.32 -16.53 -18.02
N SER A 119 -17.72 -16.37 -19.20
CA SER A 119 -18.44 -16.22 -20.46
C SER A 119 -19.40 -17.39 -20.72
N ILE A 120 -18.93 -18.63 -20.52
CA ILE A 120 -19.75 -19.84 -20.71
C ILE A 120 -20.77 -19.98 -19.57
N ALA A 121 -20.35 -19.72 -18.33
CA ALA A 121 -21.24 -19.79 -17.16
C ALA A 121 -22.43 -18.80 -17.28
N ASN A 122 -22.19 -17.59 -17.78
CA ASN A 122 -23.24 -16.59 -17.99
C ASN A 122 -24.21 -17.01 -19.11
N LEU A 123 -23.73 -17.55 -20.23
CA LEU A 123 -24.59 -18.09 -21.29
C LEU A 123 -25.44 -19.27 -20.78
N LYS A 124 -24.88 -20.15 -19.94
CA LYS A 124 -25.65 -21.24 -19.31
C LYS A 124 -26.76 -20.73 -18.40
N ARG A 125 -26.52 -19.63 -17.65
CA ARG A 125 -27.56 -18.99 -16.81
C ARG A 125 -28.66 -18.35 -17.67
N GLU A 126 -28.31 -17.68 -18.77
CA GLU A 126 -29.28 -17.12 -19.72
C GLU A 126 -30.12 -18.23 -20.35
N LEU A 127 -29.47 -19.32 -20.78
CA LEU A 127 -30.13 -20.49 -21.33
C LEU A 127 -31.15 -21.09 -20.35
N LEU A 128 -30.77 -21.27 -19.08
CA LEU A 128 -31.67 -21.78 -18.05
C LEU A 128 -32.88 -20.88 -17.87
N THR A 129 -32.67 -19.56 -17.85
CA THR A 129 -33.75 -18.57 -17.70
C THR A 129 -34.76 -18.67 -18.85
N LEU A 130 -34.27 -18.77 -20.09
CA LEU A 130 -35.11 -18.93 -21.27
C LEU A 130 -35.82 -20.29 -21.33
N GLU A 131 -35.18 -21.36 -20.84
CA GLU A 131 -35.83 -22.68 -20.73
C GLU A 131 -37.00 -22.66 -19.72
N ILE A 132 -36.85 -21.93 -18.61
CA ILE A 132 -37.93 -21.69 -17.64
C ILE A 132 -39.04 -20.83 -18.28
N GLU A 133 -38.69 -19.73 -18.97
CA GLU A 133 -39.66 -18.89 -19.69
C GLU A 133 -40.46 -19.72 -20.70
N LYS A 134 -39.79 -20.55 -21.50
CA LYS A 134 -40.42 -21.46 -22.46
C LYS A 134 -41.38 -22.44 -21.79
N ALA A 135 -41.04 -22.97 -20.62
CA ALA A 135 -41.91 -23.90 -19.88
C ALA A 135 -43.15 -23.19 -19.32
N ALA A 136 -43.02 -21.95 -18.85
CA ALA A 136 -44.14 -21.12 -18.40
C ALA A 136 -45.08 -20.75 -19.56
N LEU A 137 -44.52 -20.25 -20.67
CA LEU A 137 -45.29 -19.86 -21.86
C LEU A 137 -46.08 -21.03 -22.49
N LYS A 138 -45.55 -22.25 -22.41
CA LYS A 138 -46.28 -23.46 -22.84
C LYS A 138 -47.53 -23.75 -22.01
N LYS A 139 -47.58 -23.36 -20.74
CA LYS A 139 -48.76 -23.54 -19.88
C LYS A 139 -49.84 -22.48 -20.10
N GLU A 140 -49.46 -21.27 -20.53
CA GLU A 140 -50.37 -20.12 -20.70
C GLU A 140 -51.07 -20.06 -22.08
N GLY A 141 -50.66 -20.91 -23.04
CA GLY A 141 -51.44 -21.24 -24.25
C GLY A 141 -51.69 -20.14 -25.29
N THR A 142 -51.18 -18.91 -25.12
CA THR A 142 -51.67 -17.73 -25.86
C THR A 142 -50.61 -16.91 -26.62
N LYS A 143 -49.33 -17.32 -26.66
CA LYS A 143 -48.24 -16.54 -27.30
C LYS A 143 -47.31 -17.37 -28.20
N GLU A 144 -47.82 -17.91 -29.29
CA GLU A 144 -47.08 -18.78 -30.23
C GLU A 144 -45.82 -18.11 -30.82
N LYS A 145 -45.90 -16.84 -31.25
CA LYS A 145 -44.74 -16.09 -31.78
C LYS A 145 -43.60 -15.97 -30.77
N ARG A 146 -43.91 -15.68 -29.51
CA ARG A 146 -42.91 -15.53 -28.44
C ARG A 146 -42.25 -16.87 -28.11
N ILE A 147 -43.00 -17.97 -28.14
CA ILE A 147 -42.45 -19.32 -27.95
C ILE A 147 -41.45 -19.65 -29.08
N GLU A 148 -41.73 -19.22 -30.30
CA GLU A 148 -40.84 -19.43 -31.45
C GLU A 148 -39.55 -18.62 -31.35
N GLU A 149 -39.63 -17.33 -30.96
CA GLU A 149 -38.48 -16.48 -30.65
C GLU A 149 -37.59 -17.08 -29.55
N VAL A 150 -38.19 -17.48 -28.43
CA VAL A 150 -37.47 -18.08 -27.30
C VAL A 150 -36.82 -19.41 -27.70
N LYS A 151 -37.50 -20.24 -28.51
CA LYS A 151 -36.92 -21.48 -29.05
C LYS A 151 -35.70 -21.19 -29.93
N LYS A 152 -35.77 -20.17 -30.80
CA LYS A 152 -34.66 -19.78 -31.67
C LYS A 152 -33.47 -19.32 -30.82
N ARG A 153 -33.68 -18.42 -29.86
CA ARG A 153 -32.62 -17.95 -28.96
C ARG A 153 -32.00 -19.06 -28.13
N ILE A 154 -32.80 -20.02 -27.65
CA ILE A 154 -32.30 -21.23 -26.97
C ILE A 154 -31.39 -22.06 -27.88
N ALA A 155 -31.73 -22.21 -29.16
CA ALA A 155 -30.90 -22.94 -30.12
C ALA A 155 -29.59 -22.20 -30.36
N ASP A 156 -29.66 -20.88 -30.61
CA ASP A 156 -28.48 -20.03 -30.81
C ASP A 156 -27.52 -20.09 -29.60
N LEU A 157 -28.05 -19.95 -28.38
CA LEU A 157 -27.26 -20.05 -27.14
C LEU A 157 -26.65 -21.45 -26.94
N LYS A 158 -27.35 -22.53 -27.30
CA LYS A 158 -26.80 -23.89 -27.21
C LYS A 158 -25.63 -24.09 -28.17
N ASP A 159 -25.73 -23.54 -29.38
CA ASP A 159 -24.64 -23.59 -30.35
C ASP A 159 -23.46 -22.72 -29.92
N GLU A 160 -23.70 -21.51 -29.40
CA GLU A 160 -22.67 -20.64 -28.81
C GLU A 160 -21.94 -21.33 -27.65
N ILE A 161 -22.67 -21.89 -26.67
CA ILE A 161 -22.08 -22.62 -25.54
C ILE A 161 -21.26 -23.80 -26.04
N LYS A 162 -21.79 -24.60 -26.98
CA LYS A 162 -21.08 -25.76 -27.52
C LYS A 162 -19.76 -25.36 -28.18
N ASN A 163 -19.76 -24.30 -28.99
CA ASN A 163 -18.56 -23.82 -29.66
C ASN A 163 -17.52 -23.32 -28.65
N LEU A 164 -17.93 -22.50 -27.68
CA LEU A 164 -17.04 -21.97 -26.64
C LEU A 164 -16.51 -23.07 -25.71
N SER A 165 -17.34 -24.05 -25.33
CA SER A 165 -16.89 -25.18 -24.51
C SER A 165 -15.88 -26.05 -25.27
N ALA A 166 -16.10 -26.30 -26.57
CA ALA A 166 -15.13 -27.03 -27.39
C ALA A 166 -13.81 -26.27 -27.54
N GLN A 167 -13.86 -24.94 -27.69
CA GLN A 167 -12.68 -24.09 -27.71
C GLN A 167 -11.92 -24.17 -26.37
N TRP A 168 -12.62 -24.02 -25.25
CA TRP A 168 -12.03 -24.09 -23.92
C TRP A 168 -11.38 -25.46 -23.64
N GLU A 169 -12.02 -26.57 -23.98
CA GLU A 169 -11.45 -27.91 -23.83
C GLU A 169 -10.17 -28.08 -24.68
N ALA A 170 -10.16 -27.55 -25.90
CA ALA A 170 -9.00 -27.59 -26.78
C ALA A 170 -7.83 -26.76 -26.22
N GLU A 171 -8.10 -25.54 -25.75
CA GLU A 171 -7.12 -24.67 -25.11
C GLU A 171 -6.56 -25.32 -23.84
N LYS A 172 -7.41 -25.84 -22.96
CA LYS A 172 -7.00 -26.55 -21.73
C LYS A 172 -6.09 -27.74 -22.04
N SER A 173 -6.46 -28.57 -23.00
CA SER A 173 -5.64 -29.72 -23.41
C SER A 173 -4.27 -29.32 -23.96
N SER A 174 -4.15 -28.10 -24.51
CA SER A 174 -2.89 -27.56 -25.01
C SER A 174 -2.02 -27.08 -23.85
N VAL A 175 -2.61 -26.43 -22.84
CA VAL A 175 -1.93 -26.03 -21.60
C VAL A 175 -1.39 -27.24 -20.84
N ASP A 176 -2.18 -28.31 -20.70
CA ASP A 176 -1.75 -29.55 -20.03
C ASP A 176 -0.53 -30.16 -20.73
N LYS A 177 -0.53 -30.22 -22.07
CA LYS A 177 0.62 -30.70 -22.86
C LYS A 177 1.87 -29.84 -22.68
N ILE A 178 1.71 -28.51 -22.61
CA ILE A 178 2.83 -27.59 -22.37
C ILE A 178 3.43 -27.88 -20.99
N SER A 179 2.59 -28.09 -19.97
CA SER A 179 3.03 -28.44 -18.62
C SER A 179 3.80 -29.76 -18.59
N ASP A 180 3.28 -30.80 -19.24
CA ASP A 180 3.94 -32.11 -19.35
C ASP A 180 5.30 -32.03 -20.06
N LEU A 181 5.39 -31.29 -21.17
CA LEU A 181 6.65 -31.08 -21.89
C LEU A 181 7.66 -30.32 -21.05
N LYS A 182 7.25 -29.28 -20.32
CA LYS A 182 8.16 -28.54 -19.41
C LYS A 182 8.66 -29.42 -18.27
N SER A 183 7.81 -30.28 -17.71
CA SER A 183 8.21 -31.26 -16.68
C SER A 183 9.25 -32.26 -17.21
N GLN A 184 9.06 -32.74 -18.46
CA GLN A 184 10.04 -33.62 -19.12
C GLN A 184 11.37 -32.91 -19.36
N ILE A 185 11.36 -31.63 -19.78
CA ILE A 185 12.58 -30.82 -19.94
C ILE A 185 13.34 -30.70 -18.61
N ASP A 186 12.65 -30.45 -17.49
CA ASP A 186 13.29 -30.35 -16.18
C ASP A 186 13.92 -31.68 -15.73
N HIS A 187 13.22 -32.79 -15.96
CA HIS A 187 13.78 -34.12 -15.73
C HIS A 187 15.04 -34.38 -16.57
N LEU A 188 15.01 -34.02 -17.86
CA LEU A 188 16.17 -34.13 -18.74
C LEU A 188 17.34 -33.24 -18.30
N LYS A 189 17.06 -32.03 -17.79
CA LYS A 189 18.11 -31.14 -17.23
C LYS A 189 18.79 -31.79 -16.03
N LEU A 190 18.02 -32.39 -15.12
CA LEU A 190 18.55 -33.13 -13.98
C LEU A 190 19.36 -34.36 -14.41
N GLU A 191 18.87 -35.11 -15.41
CA GLU A 191 19.59 -36.27 -15.97
C GLU A 191 20.92 -35.84 -16.60
N ALA A 192 20.94 -34.73 -17.34
CA ALA A 192 22.17 -34.19 -17.92
C ALA A 192 23.19 -33.77 -16.84
N GLU A 193 22.74 -33.11 -15.76
CA GLU A 193 23.63 -32.76 -14.64
C GLU A 193 24.20 -34.01 -13.93
N GLN A 194 23.39 -35.07 -13.78
CA GLN A 194 23.85 -36.33 -13.21
C GLN A 194 24.85 -37.04 -14.12
N ALA A 195 24.60 -37.06 -15.43
CA ALA A 195 25.52 -37.61 -16.42
C ALA A 195 26.88 -36.90 -16.38
N GLU A 196 26.89 -35.56 -16.29
CA GLU A 196 28.13 -34.80 -16.12
C GLU A 196 28.88 -35.12 -14.84
N LYS A 197 28.17 -35.22 -13.70
CA LYS A 197 28.76 -35.61 -12.41
C LYS A 197 29.38 -37.00 -12.46
N ASN A 198 28.82 -37.89 -13.27
CA ASN A 198 29.31 -39.25 -13.49
C ASN A 198 30.36 -39.33 -14.61
N ALA A 199 30.79 -38.20 -15.18
CA ALA A 199 31.71 -38.10 -16.33
C ALA A 199 31.22 -38.77 -17.63
N ASP A 200 29.90 -38.99 -17.77
CA ASP A 200 29.26 -39.42 -19.01
C ASP A 200 28.93 -38.20 -19.89
N TYR A 201 29.97 -37.61 -20.47
CA TYR A 201 29.84 -36.42 -21.31
C TYR A 201 29.09 -36.69 -22.63
N GLY A 202 29.06 -37.95 -23.10
CA GLY A 202 28.34 -38.34 -24.31
C GLY A 202 26.83 -38.22 -24.10
N ARG A 203 26.31 -38.83 -23.03
CA ARG A 203 24.89 -38.73 -22.65
C ARG A 203 24.49 -37.29 -22.32
N ALA A 204 25.33 -36.57 -21.58
CA ALA A 204 25.08 -35.16 -21.26
C ALA A 204 24.94 -34.28 -22.52
N ALA A 205 25.80 -34.49 -23.53
CA ALA A 205 25.75 -33.75 -24.79
C ALA A 205 24.52 -34.09 -25.63
N GLU A 206 24.13 -35.36 -25.71
CA GLU A 206 22.90 -35.81 -26.40
C GLU A 206 21.66 -35.12 -25.83
N ILE A 207 21.55 -35.08 -24.49
CA ILE A 207 20.42 -34.45 -23.81
C ILE A 207 20.42 -32.93 -24.04
N ARG A 208 21.55 -32.26 -23.81
CA ARG A 208 21.66 -30.80 -23.90
C ARG A 208 21.52 -30.22 -25.30
N HIS A 209 22.01 -30.93 -26.32
CA HIS A 209 22.06 -30.41 -27.68
C HIS A 209 21.09 -31.11 -28.65
N GLY A 210 20.45 -32.21 -28.23
CA GLY A 210 19.43 -32.91 -28.99
C GLY A 210 18.05 -32.80 -28.34
N GLN A 211 17.86 -33.53 -27.24
CA GLN A 211 16.52 -33.76 -26.66
C GLN A 211 15.89 -32.50 -26.06
N ILE A 212 16.65 -31.71 -25.28
CA ILE A 212 16.14 -30.47 -24.66
C ILE A 212 15.74 -29.45 -25.75
N PRO A 213 16.59 -29.08 -26.73
CA PRO A 213 16.22 -28.14 -27.78
C PRO A 213 15.00 -28.57 -28.60
N GLU A 214 14.85 -29.87 -28.88
CA GLU A 214 13.69 -30.40 -29.60
C GLU A 214 12.39 -30.18 -28.81
N MET A 215 12.40 -30.50 -27.51
CA MET A 215 11.25 -30.28 -26.63
C MET A 215 10.95 -28.79 -26.42
N GLU A 216 11.96 -27.95 -26.26
CA GLU A 216 11.80 -26.49 -26.16
C GLU A 216 11.15 -25.90 -27.42
N GLN A 217 11.50 -26.42 -28.60
CA GLN A 217 10.90 -26.02 -29.86
C GLN A 217 9.43 -26.46 -29.95
N GLN A 218 9.09 -27.64 -29.45
CA GLN A 218 7.70 -28.09 -29.35
C GLN A 218 6.90 -27.18 -28.42
N VAL A 219 7.40 -26.90 -27.21
CA VAL A 219 6.77 -25.98 -26.25
C VAL A 219 6.50 -24.61 -26.89
N LYS A 220 7.50 -24.06 -27.59
CA LYS A 220 7.37 -22.77 -28.27
C LYS A 220 6.27 -22.78 -29.34
N THR A 221 6.14 -23.89 -30.08
CA THR A 221 5.11 -24.07 -31.10
C THR A 221 3.72 -24.16 -30.48
N PHE A 222 3.57 -24.91 -29.37
CA PHE A 222 2.30 -25.01 -28.65
C PHE A 222 1.88 -23.68 -28.02
N CYS A 223 2.80 -22.93 -27.40
CA CYS A 223 2.49 -21.60 -26.85
C CYS A 223 2.00 -20.63 -27.93
N GLN A 224 2.60 -20.62 -29.12
CA GLN A 224 2.14 -19.75 -30.22
C GLN A 224 0.71 -20.04 -30.68
N ASN A 225 0.25 -21.29 -30.57
CA ASN A 225 -1.11 -21.68 -30.94
C ASN A 225 -2.13 -21.34 -29.84
N VAL A 226 -1.70 -21.20 -28.59
CA VAL A 226 -2.58 -20.83 -27.45
C VAL A 226 -2.72 -19.31 -27.33
N SER A 227 -1.66 -18.54 -27.63
CA SER A 227 -1.65 -17.08 -27.46
C SER A 227 -2.35 -16.28 -28.60
N THR A 228 -3.29 -16.87 -29.36
CA THR A 228 -4.01 -16.16 -30.44
C THR A 228 -5.10 -15.22 -29.93
N GLU A 229 -5.35 -14.11 -30.66
CA GLU A 229 -6.48 -13.21 -30.38
C GLU A 229 -7.80 -13.99 -30.34
N GLY A 230 -8.47 -13.97 -29.18
CA GLY A 230 -9.73 -14.70 -28.96
C GLY A 230 -9.66 -15.90 -28.01
N SER A 231 -8.51 -16.17 -27.36
CA SER A 231 -8.36 -17.20 -26.33
C SER A 231 -9.33 -16.99 -25.16
N LEU A 232 -9.96 -18.07 -24.68
CA LEU A 232 -10.80 -18.06 -23.48
C LEU A 232 -9.98 -18.20 -22.21
N LEU A 233 -8.78 -18.77 -22.31
CA LEU A 233 -7.85 -18.97 -21.20
C LEU A 233 -6.72 -17.95 -21.22
N ARG A 234 -6.36 -17.49 -20.01
CA ARG A 234 -5.19 -16.68 -19.77
C ARG A 234 -4.12 -17.55 -19.10
N GLU A 235 -2.98 -17.70 -19.74
CA GLU A 235 -1.89 -18.57 -19.27
C GLU A 235 -0.78 -17.83 -18.54
N LYS A 236 -0.85 -16.50 -18.44
CA LYS A 236 0.27 -15.65 -17.99
C LYS A 236 -0.15 -14.64 -16.93
N ILE A 237 0.57 -14.66 -15.81
CA ILE A 237 0.48 -13.65 -14.76
C ILE A 237 1.12 -12.34 -15.19
N THR A 238 0.44 -11.25 -14.89
CA THR A 238 0.83 -9.86 -15.13
C THR A 238 0.92 -9.10 -13.81
N GLU A 239 1.40 -7.86 -13.88
CA GLU A 239 1.38 -6.91 -12.77
C GLU A 239 -0.01 -6.73 -12.12
N GLN A 240 -1.09 -6.89 -12.89
CA GLN A 240 -2.46 -6.72 -12.40
C GLN A 240 -2.84 -7.81 -11.39
N ASP A 241 -2.46 -9.06 -11.64
CA ASP A 241 -2.81 -10.15 -10.73
C ASP A 241 -2.06 -10.01 -9.40
N ILE A 242 -0.80 -9.55 -9.45
CA ILE A 242 -0.02 -9.23 -8.25
C ILE A 242 -0.69 -8.11 -7.45
N ALA A 243 -1.12 -7.05 -8.13
CA ALA A 243 -1.84 -5.96 -7.50
C ALA A 243 -3.16 -6.43 -6.87
N GLU A 244 -3.88 -7.37 -7.49
CA GLU A 244 -5.10 -7.94 -6.93
C GLU A 244 -4.87 -8.77 -5.67
N ILE A 245 -3.78 -9.56 -5.61
CA ILE A 245 -3.40 -10.28 -4.39
C ILE A 245 -3.09 -9.30 -3.25
N ILE A 246 -2.29 -8.27 -3.52
CA ILE A 246 -1.96 -7.24 -2.53
C ILE A 246 -3.20 -6.46 -2.11
N ALA A 247 -4.09 -6.15 -3.05
CA ALA A 247 -5.35 -5.48 -2.75
C ALA A 247 -6.20 -6.29 -1.77
N ARG A 248 -6.24 -7.61 -1.94
CA ARG A 248 -6.93 -8.51 -1.01
C ARG A 248 -6.28 -8.52 0.37
N TRP A 249 -4.95 -8.52 0.44
CA TRP A 249 -4.22 -8.57 1.70
C TRP A 249 -4.27 -7.23 2.47
N THR A 250 -4.28 -6.11 1.76
CA THR A 250 -4.13 -4.77 2.35
C THR A 250 -5.42 -3.96 2.38
N GLY A 251 -6.44 -4.37 1.61
CA GLY A 251 -7.68 -3.60 1.39
C GLY A 251 -7.52 -2.41 0.46
N ILE A 252 -6.32 -2.17 -0.11
CA ILE A 252 -6.07 -1.07 -1.06
C ILE A 252 -6.59 -1.48 -2.44
N PRO A 253 -7.42 -0.68 -3.13
CA PRO A 253 -7.94 -1.05 -4.45
C PRO A 253 -6.82 -1.32 -5.47
N ALA A 254 -6.93 -2.42 -6.23
CA ALA A 254 -5.93 -2.84 -7.22
C ALA A 254 -5.66 -1.77 -8.30
N THR A 255 -6.67 -0.96 -8.64
CA THR A 255 -6.55 0.17 -9.57
C THR A 255 -5.56 1.24 -9.09
N LYS A 256 -5.47 1.46 -7.76
CA LYS A 256 -4.51 2.41 -7.18
C LYS A 256 -3.08 1.87 -7.16
N LEU A 257 -2.92 0.54 -7.10
CA LEU A 257 -1.62 -0.14 -7.05
C LEU A 257 -0.95 -0.21 -8.43
N THR A 258 -1.77 -0.30 -9.49
CA THR A 258 -1.29 -0.34 -10.89
C THR A 258 -1.19 1.04 -11.54
N GLU A 259 -1.72 2.09 -10.90
CA GLU A 259 -1.61 3.46 -11.40
C GLU A 259 -0.15 3.92 -11.41
N LYS A 260 0.31 4.37 -12.59
CA LYS A 260 1.67 4.91 -12.74
C LYS A 260 1.82 6.15 -11.86
N GLU A 261 2.91 6.18 -11.09
CA GLU A 261 3.24 7.30 -10.22
C GLU A 261 3.26 8.65 -10.97
N SER A 262 3.68 8.67 -12.24
CA SER A 262 3.64 9.88 -13.08
C SER A 262 2.24 10.47 -13.22
N VAL A 263 1.19 9.64 -13.27
CA VAL A 263 -0.21 10.07 -13.39
C VAL A 263 -0.68 10.64 -12.06
N LYS A 264 -0.38 9.96 -10.93
CA LYS A 264 -0.66 10.47 -9.59
C LYS A 264 -0.04 11.85 -9.37
N LEU A 265 1.24 12.02 -9.75
CA LEU A 265 1.96 13.29 -9.61
C LEU A 265 1.45 14.40 -10.55
N ALA A 266 0.97 14.05 -11.74
CA ALA A 266 0.41 15.01 -12.69
C ALA A 266 -0.95 15.57 -12.25
N HIS A 267 -1.69 14.84 -11.42
CA HIS A 267 -3.01 15.23 -10.92
C HIS A 267 -3.03 15.52 -9.42
N LEU A 268 -1.87 15.61 -8.78
CA LEU A 268 -1.72 15.70 -7.33
C LEU A 268 -2.51 16.86 -6.73
N GLU A 269 -2.43 18.07 -7.28
CA GLU A 269 -3.17 19.23 -6.78
C GLU A 269 -4.67 19.00 -6.78
N LYS A 270 -5.18 18.43 -7.87
CA LYS A 270 -6.60 18.15 -8.02
C LYS A 270 -7.06 17.16 -6.96
N SER A 271 -6.33 16.06 -6.77
CA SER A 271 -6.63 15.05 -5.76
C SER A 271 -6.52 15.61 -4.33
N LEU A 272 -5.54 16.48 -4.06
CA LEU A 272 -5.40 17.15 -2.77
C LEU A 272 -6.59 18.06 -2.46
N HIS A 273 -7.07 18.81 -3.46
CA HIS A 273 -8.22 19.71 -3.32
C HIS A 273 -9.57 19.00 -3.16
N GLU A 274 -9.69 17.71 -3.45
CA GLU A 274 -10.90 16.94 -3.15
C GLU A 274 -11.16 16.81 -1.64
N ALA A 275 -10.11 16.84 -0.82
CA ALA A 275 -10.21 16.77 0.63
C ALA A 275 -9.79 18.06 1.35
N LEU A 276 -8.93 18.87 0.73
CA LEU A 276 -8.45 20.12 1.30
C LEU A 276 -9.12 21.32 0.62
N ILE A 277 -9.93 22.04 1.41
CA ILE A 277 -10.58 23.27 0.97
C ILE A 277 -9.65 24.46 1.17
N GLY A 278 -9.50 25.28 0.12
CA GLY A 278 -8.60 26.44 0.10
C GLY A 278 -7.12 26.04 0.06
N GLN A 279 -6.27 26.96 0.52
CA GLN A 279 -4.81 26.76 0.63
C GLN A 279 -4.13 26.43 -0.70
N GLU A 280 -4.57 27.07 -1.78
CA GLU A 280 -4.12 26.84 -3.17
C GLU A 280 -2.60 26.96 -3.28
N ALA A 281 -2.03 28.03 -2.73
CA ALA A 281 -0.58 28.25 -2.73
C ALA A 281 0.20 27.16 -1.98
N ALA A 282 -0.37 26.61 -0.90
CA ALA A 282 0.27 25.53 -0.15
C ALA A 282 0.26 24.21 -0.93
N VAL A 283 -0.89 23.87 -1.53
CA VAL A 283 -1.04 22.67 -2.37
C VAL A 283 -0.13 22.73 -3.58
N GLU A 284 -0.05 23.88 -4.25
CA GLU A 284 0.82 24.09 -5.40
C GLU A 284 2.31 23.97 -5.02
N ALA A 285 2.74 24.63 -3.92
CA ALA A 285 4.12 24.58 -3.46
C ALA A 285 4.57 23.15 -3.11
N VAL A 286 3.75 22.40 -2.35
CA VAL A 286 4.02 20.99 -2.02
C VAL A 286 4.10 20.15 -3.29
N SER A 287 3.11 20.27 -4.18
CA SER A 287 3.03 19.43 -5.38
C SER A 287 4.22 19.67 -6.32
N ASN A 288 4.63 20.93 -6.47
CA ASN A 288 5.81 21.30 -7.24
C ASN A 288 7.10 20.74 -6.63
N ALA A 289 7.29 20.85 -5.32
CA ALA A 289 8.47 20.31 -4.65
C ALA A 289 8.60 18.79 -4.79
N ILE A 290 7.50 18.06 -4.59
CA ILE A 290 7.46 16.59 -4.74
C ILE A 290 7.80 16.18 -6.19
N ARG A 291 7.22 16.87 -7.18
CA ARG A 291 7.52 16.61 -8.60
C ARG A 291 8.98 16.88 -8.95
N ARG A 292 9.58 17.97 -8.45
CA ARG A 292 11.01 18.27 -8.66
C ARG A 292 11.89 17.14 -8.13
N ASN A 293 11.59 16.65 -6.93
CA ASN A 293 12.35 15.57 -6.31
C ASN A 293 12.20 14.25 -7.08
N ARG A 294 10.96 13.85 -7.41
CA ARG A 294 10.68 12.61 -8.17
C ARG A 294 11.20 12.63 -9.61
N ALA A 295 11.35 13.81 -10.20
CA ALA A 295 12.02 13.97 -11.50
C ALA A 295 13.55 13.86 -11.43
N GLY A 296 14.13 13.65 -10.24
CA GLY A 296 15.58 13.59 -10.04
C GLY A 296 16.26 14.95 -10.19
N LEU A 297 15.51 16.05 -10.13
CA LEU A 297 16.03 17.42 -10.22
C LEU A 297 16.53 17.93 -8.86
N SER A 298 16.24 17.19 -7.78
CA SER A 298 16.79 17.39 -6.43
C SER A 298 17.86 16.34 -6.12
N GLY A 299 18.65 16.55 -5.05
CA GLY A 299 19.68 15.58 -4.65
C GLY A 299 19.08 14.22 -4.23
N SER A 300 19.65 13.12 -4.73
CA SER A 300 19.17 11.73 -4.53
C SER A 300 19.25 11.21 -3.09
N GLU A 301 19.98 11.92 -2.22
CA GLU A 301 20.20 11.51 -0.83
C GLU A 301 19.14 12.06 0.13
N ARG A 302 18.23 12.92 -0.32
CA ARG A 302 17.25 13.59 0.54
C ARG A 302 15.89 12.88 0.58
N PRO A 303 15.04 13.16 1.58
CA PRO A 303 13.62 12.77 1.55
C PRO A 303 12.91 13.30 0.29
N ILE A 304 11.75 12.72 -0.04
CA ILE A 304 10.93 13.10 -1.20
C ILE A 304 10.57 14.60 -1.15
N GLY A 305 10.35 15.13 0.05
CA GLY A 305 10.14 16.54 0.28
C GLY A 305 10.19 16.88 1.75
N SER A 306 10.59 18.12 2.05
CA SER A 306 10.72 18.65 3.39
C SER A 306 10.07 20.02 3.51
N PHE A 307 9.08 20.13 4.40
CA PHE A 307 8.18 21.27 4.44
C PHE A 307 8.03 21.83 5.85
N LEU A 308 7.98 23.15 5.99
CA LEU A 308 7.58 23.80 7.24
C LEU A 308 6.24 24.52 7.03
N PHE A 309 5.17 24.00 7.62
CA PHE A 309 3.82 24.52 7.55
C PHE A 309 3.56 25.54 8.67
N LEU A 310 3.32 26.79 8.27
CA LEU A 310 3.20 27.95 9.16
C LEU A 310 1.78 28.50 9.15
N GLY A 311 1.29 29.05 10.25
CA GLY A 311 -0.06 29.63 10.33
C GLY A 311 -0.86 29.20 11.58
N PRO A 312 -2.14 29.56 11.69
CA PRO A 312 -2.94 29.25 12.88
C PRO A 312 -3.37 27.77 12.96
N THR A 313 -3.95 27.38 14.10
CA THR A 313 -4.44 26.00 14.28
C THR A 313 -5.76 25.78 13.54
N GLY A 314 -5.98 24.55 13.05
CA GLY A 314 -7.27 24.17 12.46
C GLY A 314 -7.55 24.69 11.04
N VAL A 315 -6.53 25.21 10.35
CA VAL A 315 -6.62 25.69 8.95
C VAL A 315 -6.32 24.65 7.86
N GLY A 316 -5.94 23.42 8.26
CA GLY A 316 -5.73 22.31 7.32
C GLY A 316 -4.30 21.77 7.21
N LYS A 317 -3.32 22.24 8.01
CA LYS A 317 -1.94 21.73 8.00
C LYS A 317 -1.85 20.20 8.13
N THR A 318 -2.48 19.66 9.17
CA THR A 318 -2.54 18.22 9.42
C THR A 318 -3.39 17.49 8.38
N GLU A 319 -4.43 18.15 7.84
CA GLU A 319 -5.28 17.55 6.82
C GLU A 319 -4.50 17.38 5.51
N LEU A 320 -3.73 18.38 5.09
CA LEU A 320 -2.84 18.27 3.93
C LEU A 320 -1.84 17.12 4.10
N ALA A 321 -1.23 16.97 5.29
CA ALA A 321 -0.32 15.86 5.57
C ALA A 321 -1.00 14.48 5.45
N LYS A 322 -2.24 14.35 5.95
CA LYS A 322 -3.03 13.11 5.81
C LYS A 322 -3.42 12.84 4.36
N THR A 323 -3.87 13.86 3.64
CA THR A 323 -4.26 13.74 2.24
C THR A 323 -3.04 13.35 1.39
N LEU A 324 -1.86 13.94 1.64
CA LEU A 324 -0.62 13.51 0.99
C LEU A 324 -0.30 12.04 1.25
N ALA A 325 -0.45 11.57 2.50
CA ALA A 325 -0.22 10.16 2.81
C ALA A 325 -1.18 9.25 2.03
N ARG A 326 -2.45 9.65 1.93
CA ARG A 326 -3.47 8.90 1.18
C ARG A 326 -3.25 8.92 -0.33
N GLU A 327 -2.88 10.04 -0.92
CA GLU A 327 -2.73 10.16 -2.38
C GLU A 327 -1.40 9.59 -2.88
N LEU A 328 -0.32 9.71 -2.12
CA LEU A 328 1.01 9.26 -2.54
C LEU A 328 1.37 7.87 -2.03
N PHE A 329 0.83 7.46 -0.89
CA PHE A 329 1.12 6.17 -0.25
C PHE A 329 -0.14 5.31 -0.06
N ASP A 330 -1.24 5.68 -0.72
CA ASP A 330 -2.52 4.94 -0.81
C ASP A 330 -3.29 4.75 0.51
N THR A 331 -2.74 5.19 1.66
CA THR A 331 -3.38 5.07 2.98
C THR A 331 -3.06 6.25 3.91
N GLU A 332 -4.06 6.71 4.65
CA GLU A 332 -3.86 7.74 5.70
C GLU A 332 -2.97 7.21 6.84
N GLU A 333 -2.90 5.90 7.04
CA GLU A 333 -2.03 5.30 8.06
C GLU A 333 -0.54 5.43 7.75
N ALA A 334 -0.19 5.76 6.50
CA ALA A 334 1.18 6.09 6.13
C ALA A 334 1.62 7.43 6.74
N MET A 335 0.72 8.21 7.36
CA MET A 335 1.09 9.37 8.15
C MET A 335 1.54 8.96 9.56
N ILE A 336 2.81 9.23 9.87
CA ILE A 336 3.41 9.00 11.18
C ILE A 336 3.54 10.35 11.89
N ARG A 337 2.74 10.55 12.93
CA ARG A 337 2.71 11.81 13.68
C ARG A 337 3.54 11.73 14.96
N PHE A 338 4.29 12.80 15.23
CA PHE A 338 5.01 13.04 16.47
C PHE A 338 4.65 14.42 17.02
N ASP A 339 4.23 14.48 18.29
CA ASP A 339 3.98 15.74 19.00
C ASP A 339 5.28 16.20 19.66
N MET A 340 5.83 17.33 19.22
CA MET A 340 7.12 17.83 19.72
C MET A 340 7.04 18.35 21.15
N SER A 341 5.83 18.58 21.69
CA SER A 341 5.65 18.87 23.12
C SER A 341 6.08 17.70 24.02
N GLU A 342 6.10 16.45 23.52
CA GLU A 342 6.59 15.29 24.27
C GLU A 342 8.13 15.23 24.36
N TYR A 343 8.82 16.01 23.53
CA TYR A 343 10.28 15.98 23.33
C TYR A 343 10.97 17.27 23.79
N LEU A 344 10.42 17.91 24.82
CA LEU A 344 10.97 19.13 25.44
C LEU A 344 12.30 18.91 26.17
N GLU A 345 12.49 17.70 26.73
CA GLU A 345 13.61 17.37 27.60
C GLU A 345 14.64 16.48 26.88
N SER A 346 15.92 16.63 27.24
CA SER A 346 17.04 15.91 26.59
C SER A 346 16.90 14.39 26.65
N HIS A 347 16.35 13.84 27.72
CA HIS A 347 16.13 12.39 27.85
C HIS A 347 14.96 11.87 27.00
N SER A 348 13.99 12.73 26.65
CA SER A 348 12.92 12.37 25.72
C SER A 348 13.44 12.23 24.28
N VAL A 349 14.52 12.94 23.92
CA VAL A 349 15.17 12.81 22.60
C VAL A 349 15.65 11.37 22.35
N ALA A 350 16.17 10.71 23.39
CA ALA A 350 16.58 9.31 23.31
C ALA A 350 15.42 8.37 22.93
N LYS A 351 14.15 8.74 23.18
CA LYS A 351 13.01 7.93 22.75
C LYS A 351 12.82 7.93 21.23
N LEU A 352 13.25 8.97 20.50
CA LEU A 352 13.11 9.03 19.04
C LEU A 352 14.05 8.04 18.32
N ILE A 353 15.30 7.97 18.76
CA ILE A 353 16.36 7.17 18.10
C ILE A 353 16.75 5.90 18.87
N GLY A 354 16.31 5.78 20.13
CA GLY A 354 16.63 4.68 21.03
C GLY A 354 17.57 5.12 22.14
N ALA A 355 17.43 4.52 23.32
CA ALA A 355 18.33 4.80 24.44
C ALA A 355 19.72 4.19 24.17
N PRO A 356 20.81 4.85 24.60
CA PRO A 356 22.16 4.29 24.48
C PRO A 356 22.36 3.06 25.39
N PRO A 357 23.36 2.21 25.12
CA PRO A 357 23.68 1.04 25.94
C PRO A 357 23.83 1.37 27.43
N GLY A 358 23.10 0.68 28.29
CA GLY A 358 23.13 0.85 29.75
C GLY A 358 21.97 1.65 30.37
N TYR A 359 21.03 2.16 29.57
CA TYR A 359 19.83 2.87 30.04
C TYR A 359 18.56 2.00 29.96
N VAL A 360 17.60 2.24 30.85
CA VAL A 360 16.27 1.59 30.83
C VAL A 360 15.58 1.93 29.51
N GLY A 361 15.12 0.92 28.76
CA GLY A 361 14.56 1.09 27.42
C GLY A 361 15.55 0.90 26.27
N HIS A 362 16.82 0.53 26.53
CA HIS A 362 17.80 0.19 25.49
C HIS A 362 17.32 -0.93 24.53
N ASP A 363 16.51 -1.86 25.03
CA ASP A 363 15.99 -2.95 24.20
C ASP A 363 14.82 -2.49 23.29
N GLU A 364 14.15 -1.40 23.63
CA GLU A 364 13.13 -0.75 22.81
C GLU A 364 13.84 0.15 21.78
N GLY A 365 13.69 -0.15 20.48
CA GLY A 365 14.24 0.70 19.42
C GLY A 365 13.64 2.11 19.45
N GLY A 366 14.24 3.05 18.70
CA GLY A 366 13.73 4.42 18.63
C GLY A 366 12.33 4.49 18.02
N GLN A 367 11.46 5.32 18.59
CA GLN A 367 10.09 5.51 18.08
C GLN A 367 10.06 6.02 16.64
N LEU A 368 11.00 6.88 16.26
CA LEU A 368 11.11 7.39 14.90
C LEU A 368 11.73 6.33 13.98
N THR A 369 12.90 5.81 14.38
CA THR A 369 13.67 4.87 13.57
C THR A 369 12.90 3.56 13.33
N GLU A 370 12.20 3.01 14.32
CA GLU A 370 11.39 1.80 14.15
C GLU A 370 10.15 2.02 13.29
N LYS A 371 9.43 3.14 13.46
CA LYS A 371 8.23 3.41 12.65
C LYS A 371 8.60 3.61 11.17
N VAL A 372 9.69 4.31 10.87
CA VAL A 372 10.17 4.50 9.49
C VAL A 372 10.74 3.21 8.93
N ARG A 373 11.49 2.42 9.72
CA ARG A 373 11.97 1.10 9.31
C ARG A 373 10.83 0.15 8.93
N ARG A 374 9.70 0.22 9.65
CA ARG A 374 8.47 -0.55 9.35
C ARG A 374 7.60 0.09 8.28
N ARG A 375 7.75 1.38 7.97
CA ARG A 375 6.98 2.05 6.90
C ARG A 375 7.88 3.07 6.20
N PRO A 376 8.77 2.61 5.29
CA PRO A 376 9.72 3.50 4.61
C PRO A 376 9.04 4.54 3.72
N TYR A 377 7.87 4.19 3.17
CA TYR A 377 6.99 5.08 2.40
C TYR A 377 5.97 5.70 3.35
N SER A 378 6.25 6.91 3.82
CA SER A 378 5.42 7.55 4.85
C SER A 378 5.54 9.06 4.85
N VAL A 379 4.50 9.72 5.38
CA VAL A 379 4.52 11.15 5.70
C VAL A 379 4.84 11.30 7.18
N LEU A 380 5.98 11.91 7.50
CA LEU A 380 6.40 12.20 8.86
C LEU A 380 5.91 13.59 9.26
N LEU A 381 4.99 13.66 10.21
CA LEU A 381 4.44 14.92 10.70
C LEU A 381 4.98 15.23 12.11
N PHE A 382 5.85 16.24 12.20
CA PHE A 382 6.38 16.79 13.45
C PHE A 382 5.57 18.02 13.85
N ASP A 383 4.65 17.83 14.79
CA ASP A 383 3.68 18.86 15.21
C ASP A 383 4.30 19.79 16.25
N GLU A 384 4.08 21.10 16.14
CA GLU A 384 4.58 22.15 17.06
C GLU A 384 6.11 22.14 17.24
N VAL A 385 6.85 22.11 16.12
CA VAL A 385 8.31 21.91 16.09
C VAL A 385 9.10 22.93 16.91
N GLU A 386 8.56 24.13 17.13
CA GLU A 386 9.15 25.16 17.98
C GLU A 386 9.32 24.74 19.45
N LYS A 387 8.58 23.72 19.89
CA LYS A 387 8.65 23.18 21.26
C LYS A 387 9.71 22.08 21.42
N ALA A 388 10.28 21.55 20.33
CA ALA A 388 11.25 20.48 20.41
C ALA A 388 12.54 20.91 21.13
N HIS A 389 13.15 19.99 21.88
CA HIS A 389 14.50 20.19 22.42
C HIS A 389 15.52 20.42 21.30
N ARG A 390 16.55 21.24 21.56
CA ARG A 390 17.58 21.61 20.56
C ARG A 390 18.28 20.40 19.94
N ASP A 391 18.48 19.34 20.72
CA ASP A 391 19.15 18.12 20.23
C ASP A 391 18.33 17.34 19.21
N VAL A 392 17.00 17.51 19.17
CA VAL A 392 16.13 16.91 18.15
C VAL A 392 16.46 17.46 16.77
N PHE A 393 16.85 18.75 16.67
CA PHE A 393 17.20 19.38 15.39
C PHE A 393 18.44 18.76 14.75
N ASN A 394 19.35 18.18 15.53
CA ASN A 394 20.49 17.45 14.98
C ASN A 394 20.03 16.21 14.21
N ILE A 395 19.01 15.51 14.74
CA ILE A 395 18.37 14.37 14.06
C ILE A 395 17.66 14.84 12.79
N PHE A 396 16.93 15.96 12.86
CA PHE A 396 16.28 16.53 11.68
C PHE A 396 17.27 16.91 10.59
N LEU A 397 18.39 17.57 10.93
CA LEU A 397 19.43 17.88 9.95
C LEU A 397 19.98 16.61 9.29
N GLN A 398 20.21 15.54 10.05
CA GLN A 398 20.66 14.27 9.49
C GLN A 398 19.63 13.68 8.49
N ILE A 399 18.34 13.76 8.82
CA ILE A 399 17.27 13.31 7.92
C ILE A 399 17.23 14.15 6.65
N LEU A 400 17.30 15.47 6.78
CA LEU A 400 17.18 16.41 5.66
C LEU A 400 18.41 16.41 4.74
N ASP A 401 19.58 16.06 5.26
CA ASP A 401 20.85 16.08 4.53
C ASP A 401 21.20 14.74 3.90
N ASP A 402 21.24 13.69 4.73
CA ASP A 402 21.74 12.38 4.34
C ASP A 402 20.62 11.38 4.03
N GLY A 403 19.36 11.75 4.33
CA GLY A 403 18.21 10.86 4.16
C GLY A 403 18.33 9.57 4.96
N HIS A 404 19.16 9.54 6.00
CA HIS A 404 19.29 8.40 6.88
C HIS A 404 19.56 8.81 8.32
N VAL A 405 19.14 7.99 9.28
CA VAL A 405 19.47 8.17 10.70
C VAL A 405 20.04 6.87 11.23
N THR A 406 21.11 6.95 12.01
CA THR A 406 21.64 5.78 12.72
C THR A 406 21.05 5.73 14.12
N ASP A 407 20.38 4.62 14.45
CA ASP A 407 19.80 4.40 15.77
C ASP A 407 20.88 4.15 16.85
N SER A 408 20.48 4.09 18.12
CA SER A 408 21.41 3.84 19.23
C SER A 408 22.06 2.45 19.21
N LYS A 409 21.58 1.53 18.35
CA LYS A 409 22.10 0.17 18.14
C LYS A 409 23.01 0.08 16.91
N GLY A 410 23.31 1.21 16.26
CA GLY A 410 24.16 1.29 15.08
C GLY A 410 23.47 0.88 13.78
N ARG A 411 22.14 0.77 13.76
CA ARG A 411 21.37 0.46 12.55
C ARG A 411 21.03 1.74 11.82
N THR A 412 21.36 1.80 10.53
CA THR A 412 21.00 2.92 9.66
C THR A 412 19.61 2.71 9.09
N VAL A 413 18.71 3.67 9.31
CA VAL A 413 17.34 3.71 8.78
C VAL A 413 17.26 4.73 7.67
N ASN A 414 16.65 4.35 6.55
CA ASN A 414 16.53 5.17 5.34
C ASN A 414 15.21 5.97 5.34
N PHE A 415 15.31 7.27 5.07
CA PHE A 415 14.24 8.28 5.02
C PHE A 415 14.02 8.83 3.60
N LYS A 416 14.76 8.38 2.59
CA LYS A 416 14.65 8.87 1.20
C LYS A 416 13.24 8.72 0.61
N ASN A 417 12.48 7.71 1.06
CA ASN A 417 11.10 7.47 0.64
C ASN A 417 10.04 8.16 1.52
N THR A 418 10.46 9.09 2.39
CA THR A 418 9.56 9.81 3.29
C THR A 418 9.29 11.24 2.83
N ILE A 419 8.14 11.78 3.21
CA ILE A 419 7.86 13.22 3.14
C ILE A 419 7.90 13.76 4.56
N VAL A 420 8.75 14.75 4.82
CA VAL A 420 8.95 15.33 6.14
C VAL A 420 8.19 16.65 6.24
N ILE A 421 7.24 16.73 7.16
CA ILE A 421 6.42 17.92 7.40
C ILE A 421 6.60 18.35 8.85
N PHE A 422 7.04 19.58 9.03
CA PHE A 422 7.06 20.27 10.32
C PHE A 422 5.86 21.22 10.37
N THR A 423 5.12 21.26 11.47
CA THR A 423 4.13 22.32 11.69
C THR A 423 4.65 23.26 12.76
N SER A 424 4.34 24.54 12.60
CA SER A 424 4.60 25.53 13.64
C SER A 424 3.49 26.56 13.68
N ASN A 425 3.12 26.97 14.89
CA ASN A 425 2.20 28.09 15.11
C ASN A 425 2.95 29.41 15.32
N LEU A 426 4.24 29.45 15.00
CA LEU A 426 5.00 30.70 14.96
C LEU A 426 4.53 31.61 13.83
N ALA A 427 4.87 32.89 13.98
CA ALA A 427 4.57 33.95 13.03
C ALA A 427 3.08 34.19 12.76
N THR A 428 2.14 33.62 13.55
CA THR A 428 0.68 33.79 13.40
C THR A 428 0.24 35.25 13.28
N ASP A 429 0.95 36.16 13.96
CA ASP A 429 0.66 37.59 13.92
C ASP A 429 0.85 38.21 12.53
N LEU A 430 1.72 37.60 11.69
CA LEU A 430 1.93 38.01 10.30
C LEU A 430 0.80 37.57 9.36
N PHE A 431 -0.07 36.66 9.81
CA PHE A 431 -1.18 36.12 9.02
C PHE A 431 -2.52 36.83 9.25
N GLY A 432 -2.53 37.90 10.06
CA GLY A 432 -3.74 38.68 10.36
C GLY A 432 -4.05 39.83 9.39
N GLY A 433 -3.16 40.12 8.43
CA GLY A 433 -3.34 41.18 7.44
C GLY A 433 -4.03 40.73 6.14
N GLU A 434 -4.50 41.68 5.32
CA GLU A 434 -5.09 41.39 3.99
C GLU A 434 -4.06 40.84 2.97
N THR A 435 -2.77 40.95 3.27
CA THR A 435 -1.66 40.50 2.40
C THR A 435 -0.84 39.44 3.10
N MET A 436 -0.48 38.40 2.34
CA MET A 436 0.38 37.33 2.84
C MET A 436 1.78 37.83 3.15
N PRO A 437 2.39 37.35 4.23
CA PRO A 437 3.75 37.73 4.56
C PRO A 437 4.71 37.26 3.45
N THR A 438 5.64 38.12 3.09
CA THR A 438 6.69 37.77 2.13
C THR A 438 7.63 36.71 2.74
N GLU A 439 8.29 35.92 1.89
CA GLU A 439 9.27 34.93 2.34
C GLU A 439 10.34 35.54 3.25
N LYS A 440 10.75 36.79 2.96
CA LYS A 440 11.74 37.52 3.74
C LYS A 440 11.25 37.86 5.15
N GLU A 441 9.99 38.26 5.29
CA GLU A 441 9.36 38.56 6.59
C GLU A 441 9.20 37.30 7.42
N LEU A 442 8.68 36.22 6.81
CA LEU A 442 8.58 34.90 7.44
C LEU A 442 9.95 34.43 7.93
N ARG A 443 10.97 34.49 7.08
CA ARG A 443 12.32 34.04 7.41
C ARG A 443 12.95 34.86 8.55
N MET A 444 12.71 36.16 8.59
CA MET A 444 13.21 37.02 9.67
C MET A 444 12.57 36.66 11.02
N GLU A 445 11.27 36.36 11.04
CA GLU A 445 10.58 35.94 12.26
C GLU A 445 11.05 34.56 12.73
N LEU A 446 11.18 33.61 11.79
CA LEU A 446 11.61 32.25 12.08
C LEU A 446 13.05 32.16 12.58
N GLN A 447 13.94 33.03 12.10
CA GLN A 447 15.34 33.08 12.56
C GLN A 447 15.50 33.44 14.04
N LYS A 448 14.46 33.98 14.68
CA LYS A 448 14.46 34.21 16.14
C LYS A 448 14.37 32.91 16.94
N PHE A 449 13.81 31.86 16.35
CA PHE A 449 13.54 30.57 17.01
C PHE A 449 14.37 29.43 16.42
N PHE A 450 14.47 29.36 15.09
CA PHE A 450 15.20 28.32 14.39
C PHE A 450 16.55 28.83 13.89
N ARG A 451 17.54 27.94 13.91
CA ARG A 451 18.86 28.28 13.37
C ARG A 451 18.82 28.29 11.84
N PRO A 452 19.63 29.13 11.16
CA PRO A 452 19.67 29.18 9.70
C PRO A 452 19.97 27.84 9.04
N GLU A 453 20.75 26.97 9.69
CA GLU A 453 21.08 25.64 9.17
C GLU A 453 19.82 24.81 8.94
N PHE A 454 18.86 24.81 9.87
CA PHE A 454 17.60 24.08 9.71
C PHE A 454 16.75 24.66 8.58
N LEU A 455 16.56 25.98 8.56
CA LEU A 455 15.71 26.64 7.56
C LEU A 455 16.24 26.47 6.14
N ASN A 456 17.56 26.43 5.96
CA ASN A 456 18.19 26.27 4.64
C ASN A 456 18.13 24.84 4.08
N ARG A 457 17.74 23.84 4.90
CA ARG A 457 17.62 22.45 4.47
C ARG A 457 16.19 22.04 4.10
N LEU A 458 15.21 22.89 4.40
CA LEU A 458 13.83 22.70 3.98
C LEU A 458 13.70 23.01 2.48
N ASP A 459 12.87 22.25 1.77
CA ASP A 459 12.55 22.51 0.37
C ASP A 459 11.65 23.74 0.24
N GLU A 460 10.64 23.87 1.11
CA GLU A 460 9.71 25.00 1.11
C GLU A 460 9.24 25.37 2.54
N MET A 461 9.07 26.67 2.79
CA MET A 461 8.38 27.21 3.98
C MET A 461 7.01 27.70 3.54
N ILE A 462 5.96 27.02 3.99
CA ILE A 462 4.63 27.14 3.41
C ILE A 462 3.68 27.84 4.38
N PRO A 463 3.25 29.08 4.08
CA PRO A 463 2.28 29.81 4.89
C PRO A 463 0.84 29.35 4.60
N PHE A 464 0.06 29.06 5.65
CA PHE A 464 -1.36 28.70 5.58
C PHE A 464 -2.23 29.89 5.99
N HIS A 465 -3.25 30.16 5.18
CA HIS A 465 -4.19 31.25 5.37
C HIS A 465 -5.25 30.88 6.42
N SER A 466 -5.80 31.89 7.08
CA SER A 466 -7.03 31.74 7.87
C SER A 466 -8.20 31.33 6.98
N LEU A 467 -9.05 30.43 7.48
CA LEU A 467 -10.20 29.95 6.72
C LEU A 467 -11.30 31.01 6.64
N THR A 468 -11.88 31.20 5.47
CA THR A 468 -13.06 32.04 5.30
C THR A 468 -14.34 31.29 5.70
N LYS A 469 -15.44 32.04 5.85
CA LYS A 469 -16.75 31.45 6.14
C LYS A 469 -17.21 30.52 5.01
N GLU A 470 -16.89 30.85 3.77
CA GLU A 470 -17.15 30.03 2.60
C GLU A 470 -16.39 28.70 2.69
N ASN A 471 -15.09 28.75 3.03
CA ASN A 471 -14.30 27.52 3.20
C ASN A 471 -14.91 26.60 4.27
N ILE A 472 -15.41 27.16 5.36
CA ILE A 472 -16.00 26.37 6.45
C ILE A 472 -17.29 25.68 6.03
N ASN A 473 -18.11 26.34 5.21
CA ASN A 473 -19.31 25.71 4.68
C ASN A 473 -18.96 24.52 3.78
N GLU A 474 -17.93 24.64 2.94
CA GLU A 474 -17.46 23.53 2.10
C GLU A 474 -16.87 22.38 2.94
N ILE A 475 -16.06 22.69 3.96
CA ILE A 475 -15.54 21.69 4.89
C ILE A 475 -16.70 20.98 5.62
N LEU A 476 -17.73 21.72 6.01
CA LEU A 476 -18.93 21.15 6.63
C LEU A 476 -19.64 20.18 5.68
N GLU A 477 -19.81 20.52 4.40
CA GLU A 477 -20.39 19.61 3.41
C GLU A 477 -19.61 18.29 3.30
N ILE A 478 -18.27 18.37 3.25
CA ILE A 478 -17.41 17.17 3.22
C ILE A 478 -17.62 16.31 4.48
N GLN A 479 -17.68 16.92 5.66
CA GLN A 479 -17.89 16.18 6.91
C GLN A 479 -19.30 15.57 6.98
N LEU A 480 -20.32 16.28 6.51
CA LEU A 480 -21.70 15.78 6.45
C LEU A 480 -21.84 14.62 5.45
N ALA A 481 -21.16 14.68 4.30
CA ALA A 481 -21.13 13.58 3.34
C ALA A 481 -20.55 12.29 3.96
N LYS A 482 -19.49 12.39 4.78
CA LYS A 482 -18.94 11.26 5.54
C LYS A 482 -19.96 10.66 6.51
N VAL A 483 -20.74 11.51 7.18
CA VAL A 483 -21.83 11.07 8.07
C VAL A 483 -22.95 10.37 7.27
N GLN A 484 -23.37 10.97 6.15
CA GLN A 484 -24.40 10.39 5.27
C GLN A 484 -23.99 9.02 4.73
N SER A 485 -22.73 8.83 4.33
CA SER A 485 -22.22 7.54 3.86
C SER A 485 -22.32 6.45 4.93
N ARG A 486 -21.93 6.76 6.17
CA ARG A 486 -22.02 5.79 7.29
C ARG A 486 -23.46 5.44 7.64
N LEU A 487 -24.38 6.39 7.54
CA LEU A 487 -25.81 6.14 7.76
C LEU A 487 -26.42 5.32 6.63
N ALA A 488 -25.97 5.51 5.39
CA ALA A 488 -26.43 4.74 4.24
C ALA A 488 -26.07 3.24 4.36
N GLU A 489 -24.92 2.89 4.95
CA GLU A 489 -24.56 1.51 5.30
C GLU A 489 -25.56 0.86 6.27
N GLN A 490 -26.30 1.66 7.04
CA GLN A 490 -27.36 1.24 7.95
C GLN A 490 -28.77 1.41 7.34
N GLU A 491 -28.88 1.61 6.03
CA GLU A 491 -30.12 1.93 5.31
C GLU A 491 -30.85 3.22 5.79
N VAL A 492 -30.11 4.16 6.39
CA VAL A 492 -30.67 5.44 6.87
C VAL A 492 -30.25 6.58 5.94
N SER A 493 -31.22 7.27 5.35
CA SER A 493 -30.96 8.50 4.57
C SER A 493 -31.09 9.75 5.44
N LEU A 494 -30.08 10.61 5.42
CA LEU A 494 -30.06 11.88 6.17
C LEU A 494 -30.14 13.08 5.22
N GLU A 495 -31.20 13.88 5.34
CA GLU A 495 -31.35 15.15 4.62
C GLU A 495 -31.21 16.33 5.59
N ILE A 496 -30.32 17.28 5.29
CA ILE A 496 -30.04 18.44 6.17
C ILE A 496 -30.40 19.72 5.42
N SER A 497 -31.24 20.55 6.01
CA SER A 497 -31.66 21.83 5.43
C SER A 497 -30.50 22.82 5.36
N LYS A 498 -30.57 23.80 4.43
CA LYS A 498 -29.57 24.87 4.32
C LYS A 498 -29.40 25.65 5.64
N LYS A 499 -30.51 25.90 6.35
CA LYS A 499 -30.51 26.61 7.65
C LYS A 499 -29.77 25.80 8.73
N ALA A 500 -29.95 24.48 8.75
CA ALA A 500 -29.22 23.59 9.65
C ALA A 500 -27.72 23.58 9.38
N LYS A 501 -27.32 23.60 8.11
CA LYS A 501 -25.90 23.72 7.72
C LYS A 501 -25.31 25.05 8.15
N GLU A 502 -25.99 26.16 7.89
CA GLU A 502 -25.54 27.50 8.33
C GLU A 502 -25.40 27.60 9.86
N HIS A 503 -26.32 26.98 10.61
CA HIS A 503 -26.25 26.91 12.06
C HIS A 503 -25.02 26.12 12.53
N LEU A 504 -24.80 24.92 11.97
CA LEU A 504 -23.63 24.09 12.27
C LEU A 504 -22.30 24.78 11.92
N ALA A 505 -22.24 25.48 10.79
CA ALA A 505 -21.06 26.24 10.39
C ALA A 505 -20.76 27.40 11.36
N THR A 506 -21.81 28.08 11.84
CA THR A 506 -21.66 29.20 12.78
C THR A 506 -21.21 28.71 14.17
N VAL A 507 -21.75 27.59 14.66
CA VAL A 507 -21.36 27.00 15.95
C VAL A 507 -20.00 26.30 15.88
N GLY A 508 -19.63 25.79 14.70
CA GLY A 508 -18.39 25.06 14.45
C GLY A 508 -17.20 25.91 14.02
N PHE A 509 -17.39 27.21 13.81
CA PHE A 509 -16.32 28.15 13.47
C PHE A 509 -15.81 28.90 14.68
N ASP A 510 -14.50 28.94 14.82
CA ASP A 510 -13.80 29.77 15.78
C ASP A 510 -12.64 30.48 15.06
N PRO A 511 -12.53 31.82 15.13
CA PRO A 511 -11.45 32.57 14.49
C PRO A 511 -10.04 32.13 14.92
N ASP A 512 -9.86 31.67 16.17
CA ASP A 512 -8.56 31.28 16.73
C ASP A 512 -8.25 29.79 16.50
N PHE A 513 -9.28 28.94 16.42
CA PHE A 513 -9.15 27.48 16.28
C PHE A 513 -9.58 26.91 14.92
N GLY A 514 -9.97 27.78 13.97
CA GLY A 514 -10.37 27.41 12.61
C GLY A 514 -11.52 26.41 12.57
N ALA A 515 -11.38 25.35 11.77
CA ALA A 515 -12.39 24.30 11.63
C ALA A 515 -12.34 23.22 12.73
N ARG A 516 -11.44 23.34 13.73
CA ARG A 516 -11.25 22.32 14.78
C ARG A 516 -12.53 22.07 15.62
N PRO A 517 -13.33 23.10 15.98
CA PRO A 517 -14.58 22.89 16.72
C PRO A 517 -15.69 22.23 15.89
N LEU A 518 -15.61 22.30 14.56
CA LEU A 518 -16.67 21.85 13.64
C LEU A 518 -17.05 20.39 13.86
N ARG A 519 -16.07 19.49 14.01
CA ARG A 519 -16.34 18.07 14.28
C ARG A 519 -17.09 17.88 15.59
N ARG A 520 -16.70 18.59 16.65
CA ARG A 520 -17.39 18.53 17.95
C ARG A 520 -18.79 19.11 17.87
N ALA A 521 -19.00 20.17 17.07
CA ALA A 521 -20.33 20.73 16.82
C ALA A 521 -21.24 19.73 16.11
N ILE A 522 -20.74 19.03 15.07
CA ILE A 522 -21.47 17.96 14.39
C ILE A 522 -21.78 16.81 15.36
N GLU A 523 -20.81 16.35 16.15
CA GLU A 523 -21.02 15.29 17.13
C GLU A 523 -22.09 15.68 18.16
N ARG A 524 -21.99 16.88 18.75
CA ARG A 524 -22.89 17.34 19.82
C ARG A 524 -24.28 17.68 19.33
N GLU A 525 -24.40 18.45 18.25
CA GLU A 525 -25.67 19.00 17.78
C GLU A 525 -26.41 18.06 16.83
N LEU A 526 -25.67 17.28 16.02
CA LEU A 526 -26.25 16.41 14.99
C LEU A 526 -26.25 14.94 15.39
N LEU A 527 -25.08 14.35 15.68
CA LEU A 527 -24.96 12.90 15.86
C LEU A 527 -25.56 12.40 17.18
N ASN A 528 -25.33 13.10 18.30
CA ASN A 528 -25.86 12.68 19.59
C ASN A 528 -27.39 12.63 19.62
N PRO A 529 -28.13 13.65 19.13
CA PRO A 529 -29.59 13.57 19.08
C PRO A 529 -30.09 12.56 18.04
N LEU A 530 -29.40 12.42 16.91
CA LEU A 530 -29.73 11.43 15.89
C LEU A 530 -29.62 10.00 16.44
N ALA A 531 -28.56 9.70 17.18
CA ALA A 531 -28.34 8.38 17.79
C ALA A 531 -29.46 8.02 18.77
N LEU A 532 -29.88 8.96 19.62
CA LEU A 532 -31.03 8.78 20.52
C LEU A 532 -32.31 8.47 19.74
N GLN A 533 -32.59 9.22 18.67
CA GLN A 533 -33.79 8.97 17.86
C GLN A 533 -33.77 7.62 17.15
N LEU A 534 -32.62 7.18 16.62
CA LEU A 534 -32.51 5.89 15.95
C LEU A 534 -32.72 4.72 16.92
N ILE A 535 -32.31 4.87 18.18
CA ILE A 535 -32.54 3.88 19.24
C ILE A 535 -34.01 3.87 19.68
N GLU A 536 -34.61 5.05 19.90
CA GLU A 536 -36.00 5.17 20.37
C GLU A 536 -37.02 4.77 19.29
N LYS A 537 -36.73 5.04 18.02
CA LYS A 537 -37.62 4.76 16.87
C LYS A 537 -36.98 3.72 15.96
N SER A 538 -37.02 2.46 16.39
CA SER A 538 -36.53 1.33 15.59
C SER A 538 -37.24 1.27 14.23
N GLY A 539 -36.45 1.24 13.14
CA GLY A 539 -36.95 1.17 11.76
C GLY A 539 -37.02 2.51 11.01
N THR A 540 -36.49 3.61 11.55
CA THR A 540 -36.42 4.90 10.86
C THR A 540 -35.46 4.84 9.67
N LYS A 541 -36.00 4.92 8.44
CA LYS A 541 -35.19 4.87 7.19
C LYS A 541 -34.82 6.23 6.62
N LYS A 542 -35.53 7.30 6.99
CA LYS A 542 -35.27 8.66 6.51
C LYS A 542 -35.36 9.64 7.67
N VAL A 543 -34.36 10.51 7.80
CA VAL A 543 -34.32 11.56 8.83
C VAL A 543 -34.10 12.90 8.13
N LYS A 544 -34.96 13.87 8.40
CA LYS A 544 -34.76 15.26 7.95
C LYS A 544 -34.37 16.14 9.12
N VAL A 545 -33.36 16.99 8.91
CA VAL A 545 -32.85 17.90 9.93
C VAL A 545 -33.05 19.35 9.50
N ASP A 546 -33.71 20.13 10.36
CA ASP A 546 -33.88 21.58 10.19
C ASP A 546 -33.58 22.34 11.49
N VAL A 547 -33.69 23.66 11.48
CA VAL A 547 -33.48 24.51 12.66
C VAL A 547 -34.81 25.10 13.14
N GLU A 548 -35.14 24.86 14.40
CA GLU A 548 -36.23 25.55 15.10
C GLU A 548 -35.72 26.16 16.41
N LYS A 549 -36.03 27.44 16.66
CA LYS A 549 -35.66 28.16 17.89
C LYS A 549 -34.17 28.06 18.26
N GLY A 550 -33.29 28.05 17.25
CA GLY A 550 -31.83 27.99 17.44
C GLY A 550 -31.29 26.62 17.87
N ARG A 551 -32.05 25.54 17.65
CA ARG A 551 -31.59 24.15 17.84
C ARG A 551 -31.94 23.30 16.63
N LEU A 552 -31.14 22.25 16.38
CA LEU A 552 -31.45 21.26 15.37
C LEU A 552 -32.68 20.43 15.80
N LYS A 553 -33.60 20.26 14.85
CA LYS A 553 -34.82 19.46 15.01
C LYS A 553 -34.84 18.40 13.92
N PHE A 554 -35.20 17.19 14.33
CA PHE A 554 -35.16 15.98 13.52
C PHE A 554 -36.59 15.49 13.29
N PHE A 555 -36.92 15.20 12.03
CA PHE A 555 -38.26 14.83 11.54
C PHE A 555 -38.27 13.44 10.95
#